data_AF-A0A946DQD5-F1
#
_entry.id   AF-A0A946DQD5-F1
#
_cell.length_a   1.000
_cell.length_b   1.000
_cell.length_c   1.000
_cell.angle_alpha   90.00
_cell.angle_beta   90.00
_cell.angle_gamma   90.00
#
_symmetry.space_group_name_H-M   'P 1'
#
loop_
_entity.id
_entity.type
_entity.pdbx_description
1 polymer ?
#
loop_
_entity_poly.entity_id
_entity_poly.type
_entity_poly.pdbx_seq_one_letter_code
_entity_poly.pdbx_strand_id
1 'polypeptide(L)'
;MNKLTPTDVDLLLKRFHGFHDAQYQGIELVPPTAPNEKFSCRISLLAHDHSNESVAKVVFLLNGIQDFHIRYNDVFDYPNVRDDIAIKTFGGKVFFDLGFAATEPQSPDDIRQSNIYFVGTTVWFDETTTAGNQ
;
A
#
# COMPACT_ATOMS: atom_id res chain seq x y z
N MET A 1 5.91 -5.92 12.65
CA MET A 1 5.91 -4.86 11.63
C MET A 1 7.17 -4.00 11.73
N ASN A 2 7.82 -3.76 10.59
CA ASN A 2 8.98 -2.89 10.44
C ASN A 2 8.56 -1.55 9.85
N LYS A 3 9.09 -0.43 10.36
CA LYS A 3 8.85 0.89 9.77
C LYS A 3 9.58 0.96 8.44
N LEU A 4 8.89 1.32 7.35
CA LEU A 4 9.56 1.49 6.07
C LEU A 4 10.19 2.88 5.97
N THR A 5 11.47 2.92 5.66
CA THR A 5 12.17 4.10 5.12
C THR A 5 12.01 4.14 3.59
N PRO A 6 12.33 5.25 2.92
CA PRO A 6 12.31 5.31 1.46
C PRO A 6 13.15 4.19 0.81
N THR A 7 14.32 3.88 1.35
CA THR A 7 15.17 2.78 0.86
C THR A 7 14.51 1.42 1.00
N ASP A 8 13.79 1.18 2.12
CA ASP A 8 13.09 -0.09 2.34
C ASP A 8 11.92 -0.26 1.36
N VAL A 9 11.23 0.83 1.02
CA VAL A 9 10.17 0.84 0.01
C VAL A 9 10.71 0.37 -1.35
N ASP A 10 11.82 0.93 -1.82
CA ASP A 10 12.39 0.58 -3.13
C ASP A 10 12.80 -0.91 -3.19
N LEU A 11 13.42 -1.42 -2.12
CA LEU A 11 13.79 -2.83 -2.02
C LEU A 11 12.57 -3.76 -2.04
N LEU A 12 11.52 -3.37 -1.33
CA LEU A 12 10.28 -4.12 -1.22
C LEU A 12 9.51 -4.13 -2.53
N LEU A 13 9.35 -2.98 -3.19
CA LEU A 13 8.74 -2.88 -4.51
C LEU A 13 9.52 -3.71 -5.54
N LYS A 14 10.86 -3.74 -5.46
CA LYS A 14 11.66 -4.61 -6.34
C LYS A 14 11.41 -6.10 -6.07
N ARG A 15 11.32 -6.52 -4.80
CA ARG A 15 11.09 -7.92 -4.40
C ARG A 15 9.73 -8.44 -4.86
N PHE A 16 8.69 -7.62 -4.72
CA PHE A 16 7.31 -7.95 -5.09
C PHE A 16 6.92 -7.43 -6.47
N HIS A 17 7.90 -7.04 -7.30
CA HIS A 17 7.71 -6.52 -8.65
C HIS A 17 6.55 -5.51 -8.75
N GLY A 18 6.62 -4.46 -7.93
CA GLY A 18 5.63 -3.38 -7.87
C GLY A 18 4.26 -3.79 -7.32
N PHE A 19 4.06 -5.06 -6.93
CA PHE A 19 2.76 -5.67 -6.61
C PHE A 19 1.83 -5.83 -7.83
N HIS A 20 2.37 -5.90 -9.04
CA HIS A 20 1.60 -6.07 -10.29
C HIS A 20 0.65 -7.29 -10.31
N ASP A 21 0.97 -8.35 -9.55
CA ASP A 21 0.17 -9.58 -9.47
C ASP A 21 -0.56 -9.74 -8.14
N ALA A 22 -0.54 -8.71 -7.29
CA ALA A 22 -1.08 -8.79 -5.96
C ALA A 22 -2.62 -8.73 -5.96
N GLN A 23 -3.22 -9.48 -5.04
CA GLN A 23 -4.66 -9.51 -4.80
C GLN A 23 -5.00 -8.77 -3.52
N TYR A 24 -5.97 -7.86 -3.58
CA TYR A 24 -6.53 -7.20 -2.41
C TYR A 24 -7.23 -8.19 -1.50
N GLN A 25 -6.82 -8.22 -0.24
CA GLN A 25 -7.50 -8.96 0.82
C GLN A 25 -8.38 -8.04 1.67
N GLY A 26 -8.01 -6.76 1.78
CA GLY A 26 -8.84 -5.78 2.46
C GLY A 26 -8.14 -4.46 2.74
N ILE A 27 -8.96 -3.44 2.92
CA ILE A 27 -8.57 -2.13 3.41
C ILE A 27 -9.42 -1.86 4.66
N GLU A 28 -8.77 -1.59 5.79
CA GLU A 28 -9.42 -1.37 7.08
C GLU A 28 -8.94 -0.03 7.64
N LEU A 29 -9.88 0.87 7.94
CA LEU A 29 -9.61 2.05 8.75
C LEU A 29 -9.65 1.65 10.22
N VAL A 30 -8.48 1.70 10.86
CA VAL A 30 -8.31 1.37 12.27
C VAL A 30 -8.56 2.64 13.09
N PRO A 31 -9.58 2.65 13.98
CA PRO A 31 -9.89 3.82 14.78
C PRO A 31 -8.77 4.13 15.78
N PRO A 32 -8.58 5.41 16.13
CA PRO A 32 -7.62 5.80 17.17
C PRO A 32 -8.02 5.21 18.54
N THR A 33 -7.02 4.87 19.35
CA THR A 33 -7.25 4.33 20.70
C THR A 33 -7.23 5.41 21.78
N ALA A 34 -6.67 6.59 21.46
CA ALA A 34 -6.64 7.75 22.33
C ALA A 34 -7.21 9.02 21.66
N PRO A 35 -7.72 10.01 22.42
CA PRO A 35 -8.40 11.20 21.88
C PRO A 35 -7.59 12.07 20.90
N ASN A 36 -6.25 12.02 20.98
CA ASN A 36 -5.35 12.82 20.14
C ASN A 36 -4.69 12.01 19.03
N GLU A 37 -5.00 10.72 18.92
CA GLU A 37 -4.51 9.88 17.84
C GLU A 37 -5.35 10.09 16.58
N LYS A 38 -4.71 9.92 15.43
CA LYS A 38 -5.38 9.89 14.13
C LYS A 38 -5.66 8.44 13.76
N PHE A 39 -6.59 8.24 12.83
CA PHE A 39 -6.84 6.94 12.23
C PHE A 39 -5.56 6.36 11.61
N SER A 40 -5.52 5.04 11.56
CA SER A 40 -4.57 4.30 10.74
C SER A 40 -5.32 3.57 9.63
N CYS A 41 -4.62 3.22 8.56
CA CYS A 41 -5.15 2.40 7.48
C CYS A 41 -4.31 1.14 7.37
N ARG A 42 -4.96 -0.03 7.47
CA ARG A 42 -4.37 -1.33 7.23
C ARG A 42 -4.76 -1.81 5.84
N ILE A 43 -3.78 -2.05 4.98
CA ILE A 43 -3.96 -2.55 3.62
C ILE A 43 -3.34 -3.95 3.57
N SER A 44 -4.14 -4.96 3.24
CA SER A 44 -3.69 -6.35 3.16
C SER A 44 -3.75 -6.85 1.72
N LEU A 45 -2.67 -7.47 1.27
CA LEU A 45 -2.49 -8.02 -0.07
C LEU A 45 -2.01 -9.47 0.02
N LEU A 46 -2.37 -10.29 -0.97
CA LEU A 46 -1.63 -11.52 -1.30
C LEU A 46 -0.76 -11.21 -2.52
N ALA A 47 0.55 -11.38 -2.42
CA ALA A 47 1.48 -11.05 -3.48
C ALA A 47 2.48 -12.19 -3.69
N HIS A 48 3.01 -12.32 -4.91
CA HIS A 48 4.06 -13.26 -5.18
C HIS A 48 5.43 -12.64 -4.83
N ASP A 49 6.19 -13.34 -4.00
CA ASP A 49 7.56 -13.00 -3.69
C ASP A 49 8.49 -13.63 -4.72
N HIS A 50 8.98 -12.79 -5.65
CA HIS A 50 9.83 -13.25 -6.74
C HIS A 50 11.26 -13.62 -6.30
N SER A 51 11.64 -13.34 -5.05
CA SER A 51 12.96 -13.73 -4.54
C SER A 51 13.04 -15.21 -4.16
N ASN A 52 11.90 -15.84 -3.87
CA ASN A 52 11.81 -17.22 -3.40
C ASN A 52 10.64 -18.02 -4.02
N GLU A 53 9.95 -17.45 -5.02
CA GLU A 53 8.84 -18.08 -5.74
C GLU A 53 7.71 -18.57 -4.82
N SER A 54 7.34 -17.75 -3.83
CA SER A 54 6.27 -18.08 -2.87
C SER A 54 5.19 -17.02 -2.82
N VAL A 55 4.00 -17.39 -2.36
CA VAL A 55 2.95 -16.42 -2.06
C VAL A 55 3.11 -15.94 -0.62
N ALA A 56 3.06 -14.63 -0.44
CA ALA A 56 3.09 -13.98 0.86
C ALA A 56 1.84 -13.14 1.07
N LYS A 57 1.33 -13.17 2.31
CA LYS A 57 0.41 -12.14 2.78
C LYS A 57 1.24 -10.94 3.20
N VAL A 58 1.03 -9.81 2.53
CA VAL A 58 1.68 -8.53 2.80
C VAL A 58 0.69 -7.58 3.46
N VAL A 59 1.12 -6.93 4.52
CA VAL A 59 0.30 -5.96 5.26
C VAL A 59 1.06 -4.64 5.39
N PHE A 60 0.44 -3.58 4.88
CA PHE A 60 0.87 -2.22 5.13
C PHE A 60 0.00 -1.59 6.22
N LEU A 61 0.63 -0.89 7.16
CA LEU A 61 -0.06 -0.08 8.16
C LEU A 61 0.39 1.37 8.02
N LEU A 62 -0.49 2.21 7.47
CA LEU A 62 -0.29 3.64 7.33
C LEU A 62 -0.86 4.34 8.56
N ASN A 63 -0.01 4.95 9.38
CA ASN A 63 -0.43 5.66 10.59
C ASN A 63 -0.59 7.16 10.33
N GLY A 64 -1.44 7.78 11.13
CA GLY A 64 -1.54 9.23 11.12
C GLY A 64 -2.29 9.74 9.89
N ILE A 65 -3.36 9.06 9.47
CA ILE A 65 -4.10 9.42 8.25
C ILE A 65 -4.60 10.86 8.36
N GLN A 66 -4.28 11.66 7.34
CA GLN A 66 -4.64 13.08 7.23
C GLN A 66 -5.60 13.33 6.08
N ASP A 67 -5.49 12.53 5.03
CA ASP A 67 -6.23 12.65 3.78
C ASP A 67 -6.31 11.25 3.15
N PHE A 68 -7.45 10.91 2.57
CA PHE A 68 -7.62 9.69 1.80
C PHE A 68 -8.77 9.86 0.81
N HIS A 69 -8.65 9.15 -0.30
CA HIS A 69 -9.71 9.04 -1.28
C HIS A 69 -9.88 7.58 -1.65
N ILE A 70 -11.11 7.08 -1.52
CA ILE A 70 -11.49 5.74 -1.97
C ILE A 70 -12.71 5.93 -2.84
N ARG A 71 -12.51 5.95 -4.16
CA ARG A 71 -13.60 5.93 -5.12
C ARG A 71 -13.74 4.53 -5.67
N TYR A 72 -14.91 3.93 -5.45
CA TYR A 72 -15.29 2.71 -6.15
C TYR A 72 -15.27 3.01 -7.65
N ASN A 73 -14.43 2.28 -8.40
CA ASN A 73 -14.38 2.39 -9.83
C ASN A 73 -15.39 1.39 -10.41
N ASP A 74 -16.56 1.88 -10.77
CA ASP A 74 -17.67 1.12 -11.34
C ASP A 74 -17.35 0.53 -12.73
N VAL A 75 -16.26 0.97 -13.36
CA VAL A 75 -15.76 0.42 -14.63
C VAL A 75 -14.89 -0.83 -14.40
N PHE A 76 -14.36 -1.02 -13.20
CA PHE A 76 -13.30 -1.98 -12.91
C PHE A 76 -13.53 -2.70 -11.58
N ASP A 77 -14.30 -3.78 -11.65
CA ASP A 77 -14.53 -4.69 -10.53
C ASP A 77 -13.29 -5.60 -10.38
N TYR A 78 -12.23 -5.13 -9.70
CA TYR A 78 -11.02 -5.96 -9.55
C TYR A 78 -10.64 -6.27 -8.11
N PRO A 79 -10.53 -7.57 -7.76
CA PRO A 79 -9.86 -8.00 -6.55
C PRO A 79 -8.34 -7.84 -6.62
N ASN A 80 -7.75 -7.32 -7.70
CA ASN A 80 -6.30 -7.30 -7.95
C ASN A 80 -5.75 -5.88 -8.14
N VAL A 81 -4.50 -5.66 -7.70
CA VAL A 81 -3.65 -4.53 -8.06
C VAL A 81 -3.28 -4.67 -9.53
N ARG A 82 -3.35 -3.60 -10.34
CA ARG A 82 -3.14 -3.67 -11.80
C ARG A 82 -1.83 -3.05 -12.29
N ASP A 83 -1.49 -1.86 -11.79
CA ASP A 83 -0.38 -1.06 -12.33
C ASP A 83 0.40 -0.44 -11.19
N ASP A 84 1.00 -1.32 -10.39
CA ASP A 84 1.87 -1.03 -9.26
C ASP A 84 1.28 -0.22 -8.10
N ILE A 85 1.90 -0.40 -6.94
CA ILE A 85 1.66 0.44 -5.76
C ILE A 85 2.77 1.49 -5.69
N ALA A 86 2.40 2.75 -5.54
CA ALA A 86 3.36 3.82 -5.28
C ALA A 86 3.37 4.20 -3.80
N ILE A 87 4.55 4.22 -3.18
CA ILE A 87 4.75 4.72 -1.82
C ILE A 87 5.81 5.82 -1.89
N LYS A 88 5.42 7.07 -1.63
CA LYS A 88 6.30 8.24 -1.75
C LYS A 88 6.26 9.11 -0.51
N THR A 89 7.34 9.83 -0.25
CA THR A 89 7.41 10.80 0.85
C THR A 89 7.54 12.21 0.29
N PHE A 90 6.59 13.09 0.62
CA PHE A 90 6.64 14.51 0.24
C PHE A 90 6.36 15.37 1.47
N GLY A 91 7.22 16.36 1.75
CA GLY A 91 7.03 17.30 2.85
C GLY A 91 6.83 16.65 4.23
N GLY A 92 7.51 15.52 4.48
CA GLY A 92 7.39 14.78 5.74
C GLY A 92 6.13 13.92 5.88
N LYS A 93 5.33 13.78 4.82
CA LYS A 93 4.15 12.89 4.76
C LYS A 93 4.41 11.71 3.86
N VAL A 94 3.77 10.58 4.17
CA VAL A 94 3.78 9.39 3.32
C VAL A 94 2.51 9.37 2.49
N PHE A 95 2.68 9.22 1.18
CA PHE A 95 1.61 9.03 0.22
C PHE A 95 1.66 7.58 -0.25
N PHE A 96 0.51 6.91 -0.20
CA PHE A 96 0.33 5.53 -0.59
C PHE A 96 -0.77 5.48 -1.65
N ASP A 97 -0.40 5.14 -2.87
CA ASP A 97 -1.29 5.08 -4.02
C ASP A 97 -1.54 3.63 -4.42
N LEU A 98 -2.81 3.27 -4.52
CA LEU A 98 -3.28 1.96 -4.96
C LEU A 98 -3.87 2.00 -6.37
N GLY A 99 -3.99 3.16 -6.99
CA GLY A 99 -4.65 3.35 -8.28
C GLY A 99 -3.68 3.68 -9.39
N PHE A 100 -3.58 2.76 -10.34
CA PHE A 100 -3.12 2.98 -11.71
C PHE A 100 -1.86 3.85 -11.86
N ALA A 101 -0.76 3.48 -11.20
CA ALA A 101 0.52 4.15 -11.41
C ALA A 101 1.17 3.64 -12.71
N ALA A 102 0.54 3.89 -13.87
CA ALA A 102 1.18 3.67 -15.17
C ALA A 102 2.47 4.52 -15.33
N THR A 103 2.61 5.57 -14.50
CA THR A 103 3.81 6.39 -14.37
C THR A 103 4.08 6.70 -12.90
N GLU A 104 5.36 6.67 -12.52
CA GLU A 104 5.80 6.99 -11.15
C GLU A 104 5.41 8.44 -10.77
N PRO A 105 4.63 8.65 -9.70
CA PRO A 105 4.19 9.98 -9.30
C PRO A 105 5.37 10.85 -8.85
N GLN A 106 5.42 12.09 -9.33
CA GLN A 106 6.50 13.04 -9.06
C GLN A 106 6.08 14.11 -8.04
N SER A 107 4.78 14.23 -7.77
CA SER A 107 4.21 15.21 -6.87
C SER A 107 3.01 14.66 -6.09
N PRO A 108 2.63 15.31 -4.97
CA PRO A 108 1.38 15.00 -4.27
C PRO A 108 0.13 15.08 -5.16
N ASP A 109 0.13 15.97 -6.16
CA ASP A 109 -1.04 16.20 -7.01
C ASP A 109 -1.23 15.06 -8.03
N ASP A 110 -0.13 14.42 -8.48
CA ASP A 110 -0.20 13.22 -9.31
C ASP A 110 -0.92 12.08 -8.58
N ILE A 111 -0.60 11.89 -7.30
CA ILE A 111 -1.23 10.86 -6.45
C ILE A 111 -2.70 11.19 -6.19
N ARG A 112 -3.05 12.47 -6.00
CA ARG A 112 -4.44 12.85 -5.76
C ARG A 112 -5.35 12.69 -6.98
N GLN A 113 -4.78 12.56 -8.18
CA GLN A 113 -5.53 12.22 -9.39
C GLN A 113 -5.90 10.74 -9.45
N SER A 114 -5.29 9.89 -8.61
CA SER A 114 -5.67 8.49 -8.45
C SER A 114 -7.04 8.33 -7.80
N ASN A 115 -7.74 7.26 -8.17
CA ASN A 115 -9.04 6.92 -7.60
C ASN A 115 -8.94 6.34 -6.18
N ILE A 116 -7.76 5.83 -5.77
CA ILE A 116 -7.56 5.16 -4.48
C ILE A 116 -6.20 5.54 -3.89
N TYR A 117 -6.18 6.47 -2.93
CA TYR A 117 -4.95 6.89 -2.25
C TYR A 117 -5.15 7.16 -0.76
N PHE A 118 -4.04 7.11 -0.02
CA PHE A 118 -3.95 7.43 1.40
C PHE A 118 -2.75 8.32 1.68
N VAL A 119 -2.93 9.31 2.56
CA VAL A 119 -1.85 10.18 3.03
C VAL A 119 -1.75 10.08 4.55
N GLY A 120 -0.59 9.65 5.02
CA GLY A 120 -0.27 9.47 6.42
C GLY A 120 1.07 10.07 6.81
N THR A 121 1.58 9.64 7.95
CA THR A 121 2.84 10.11 8.55
C THR A 121 3.94 9.06 8.51
N THR A 122 3.56 7.79 8.69
CA THR A 122 4.49 6.66 8.64
C THR A 122 3.81 5.46 8.01
N VAL A 123 4.59 4.68 7.26
CA VAL A 123 4.18 3.37 6.78
C VAL A 123 4.97 2.28 7.50
N TRP A 124 4.28 1.22 7.88
CA TRP A 124 4.85 0.00 8.43
C TRP A 124 4.50 -1.18 7.54
N PHE A 125 5.36 -2.18 7.53
CA PHE A 125 5.23 -3.38 6.73
C PHE A 125 5.34 -4.62 7.60
N ASP A 126 4.55 -5.63 7.26
CA ASP A 126 4.64 -6.97 7.80
C ASP A 126 4.37 -7.95 6.65
N GLU A 127 5.01 -9.11 6.72
CA GLU A 127 4.72 -10.19 5.80
C GLU A 127 4.60 -11.51 6.55
N THR A 128 3.76 -12.39 6.03
CA THR A 128 3.67 -13.78 6.48
C THR A 128 3.64 -14.65 5.24
N THR A 129 4.65 -15.51 5.08
CA THR A 129 4.68 -16.49 4.01
C THR A 129 3.52 -17.46 4.23
N THR A 130 2.60 -17.54 3.27
CA THR A 130 1.59 -18.60 3.30
C THR A 130 2.31 -19.89 2.94
N ALA A 131 2.35 -20.84 3.87
CA ALA A 131 2.91 -22.16 3.59
C ALA A 131 2.20 -22.72 2.35
N GLY A 132 2.96 -22.87 1.25
CA GLY A 132 2.44 -23.50 0.05
C GLY A 132 2.11 -24.95 0.37
N ASN A 133 0.87 -25.36 0.12
CA ASN A 133 0.61 -26.78 -0.09
C ASN A 133 1.37 -27.17 -1.37
N GLN A 134 2.51 -27.84 -1.20
CA GLN A 134 3.16 -28.57 -2.29
C GLN A 134 2.24 -29.67 -2.83
#